data_AF-A0A4U0TXK5-F1
#
_entry.id   AF-A0A4U0TXK5-F1
#
_cell.length_a   1.000
_cell.length_b   1.000
_cell.length_c   1.000
_cell.angle_alpha   90.00
_cell.angle_beta   90.00
_cell.angle_gamma   90.00
#
_symmetry.space_group_name_H-M   'P 1'
#
loop_
_entity.id
_entity.type
_entity.pdbx_description
1 polymer ?
#
loop_
_entity_poly.entity_id
_entity_poly.type
_entity_poly.pdbx_seq_one_letter_code
_entity_poly.pdbx_strand_id
1 'polypeptide(L)'
;MKSWLLEVFEGNRGFELGTFNPSLLATCMKKQCSKWTGISMGFVSDVIVMVHEFISSALISICSDRNVRDALISRLTDELISQYRKAISNTKFLLEVESSDTPVTLNHYFNDNLQKSRRGNASANIKNHAFNNGSHGIVIRLAGCDATW
;
A
#
# COMPACT_ATOMS: atom_id res chain seq x y z
N MET A 1 -9.74 2.50 13.76
CA MET A 1 -8.92 2.94 12.61
C MET A 1 -8.96 4.47 12.43
N LYS A 2 -10.15 5.11 12.37
CA LYS A 2 -10.27 6.58 12.31
C LYS A 2 -9.60 7.32 13.47
N SER A 3 -9.76 6.83 14.71
CA SER A 3 -9.16 7.43 15.92
C SER A 3 -7.62 7.47 15.86
N TRP A 4 -6.98 6.36 15.51
CA TRP A 4 -5.52 6.31 15.34
C TRP A 4 -5.04 7.23 14.21
N LEU A 5 -5.75 7.29 13.09
CA LEU A 5 -5.35 8.15 11.98
C LEU A 5 -5.46 9.64 12.36
N LEU A 6 -6.47 10.00 13.15
CA LEU A 6 -6.60 11.34 13.73
C LEU A 6 -5.44 11.64 14.70
N GLU A 7 -5.06 10.71 15.56
CA GLU A 7 -3.92 10.87 16.47
C GLU A 7 -2.60 11.10 15.73
N VAL A 8 -2.33 10.31 14.67
CA VAL A 8 -1.13 10.51 13.83
C VAL A 8 -1.23 11.83 13.06
N PHE A 9 -2.42 12.20 12.57
CA PHE A 9 -2.64 13.49 11.91
C PHE A 9 -2.35 14.66 12.87
N GLU A 10 -2.96 14.69 14.06
CA GLU A 10 -2.76 15.73 15.08
C GLU A 10 -1.30 15.84 15.49
N GLY A 11 -0.60 14.72 15.71
CA GLY A 11 0.82 14.70 16.04
C GLY A 11 1.77 15.16 14.92
N ASN A 12 1.30 15.19 13.67
CA ASN A 12 2.08 15.62 12.50
C ASN A 12 1.67 17.01 11.97
N ARG A 13 0.84 17.77 12.70
CA ARG A 13 0.41 19.15 12.33
C ARG A 13 1.51 20.23 12.44
N GLY A 14 2.74 19.86 12.77
CA GLY A 14 3.85 20.80 12.99
C GLY A 14 4.30 21.57 11.73
N PHE A 15 4.86 22.77 11.96
CA PHE A 15 5.55 23.79 11.12
C PHE A 15 5.07 24.08 9.68
N GLU A 16 4.51 23.14 8.94
CA GLU A 16 3.99 23.31 7.59
C GLU A 16 2.64 24.03 7.66
N LEU A 17 2.66 25.35 7.88
CA LEU A 17 1.50 26.23 7.73
C LEU A 17 1.01 26.16 6.27
N GLY A 18 0.11 25.21 6.00
CA GLY A 18 -0.66 25.13 4.76
C GLY A 18 -0.34 23.96 3.83
N THR A 19 0.64 23.11 4.13
CA THR A 19 1.01 21.95 3.31
C THR A 19 0.91 20.62 4.05
N PHE A 20 0.49 19.57 3.35
CA PHE A 20 0.33 18.22 3.89
C PHE A 20 1.70 17.62 4.15
N ASN A 21 1.97 17.22 5.39
CA ASN A 21 3.21 16.55 5.74
C ASN A 21 3.32 15.19 5.02
N PRO A 22 4.27 15.00 4.08
CA PRO A 22 4.45 13.73 3.37
C PRO A 22 4.79 12.56 4.30
N SER A 23 5.34 12.84 5.49
CA SER A 23 5.65 11.82 6.50
C SER A 23 4.41 11.11 7.03
N LEU A 24 3.25 11.80 7.04
CA LEU A 24 1.99 11.22 7.51
C LEU A 24 1.54 10.08 6.60
N LEU A 25 1.56 10.31 5.28
CA LEU A 25 1.21 9.28 4.31
C LEU A 25 2.15 8.09 4.41
N ALA A 26 3.46 8.35 4.51
CA ALA A 26 4.47 7.32 4.67
C ALA A 26 4.24 6.47 5.92
N THR A 27 3.99 7.12 7.06
CA THR A 27 3.72 6.46 8.34
C THR A 27 2.42 5.66 8.29
N CYS A 28 1.37 6.22 7.68
CA CYS A 28 0.09 5.54 7.54
C CYS A 28 0.19 4.30 6.65
N MET A 29 0.84 4.41 5.49
CA MET A 29 1.07 3.29 4.57
C MET A 29 1.88 2.19 5.24
N LYS A 30 3.01 2.51 5.87
CA LYS A 30 3.83 1.52 6.60
C LYS A 30 3.01 0.76 7.64
N LYS A 31 2.18 1.46 8.42
CA LYS A 31 1.32 0.84 9.43
C LYS A 31 0.22 -0.02 8.80
N GLN A 32 -0.39 0.40 7.69
CA GLN A 32 -1.38 -0.41 6.98
C GLN A 32 -0.77 -1.66 6.32
N CYS A 33 0.43 -1.53 5.76
CA CYS A 33 1.16 -2.61 5.11
C CYS A 33 1.86 -3.56 6.11
N SER A 34 1.83 -3.26 7.42
CA SER A 34 2.48 -4.09 8.46
C SER A 34 2.07 -5.57 8.45
N LYS A 35 0.87 -5.90 7.95
CA LYS A 35 0.38 -7.28 7.85
C LYS A 35 0.75 -7.98 6.54
N TRP A 36 1.29 -7.27 5.55
CA TRP A 36 1.58 -7.83 4.23
C TRP A 36 2.60 -8.97 4.30
N THR A 37 3.57 -8.91 5.21
CA THR A 37 4.56 -10.00 5.37
C THR A 37 3.90 -11.34 5.60
N GLY A 38 2.93 -11.41 6.52
CA GLY A 38 2.22 -12.66 6.80
C GLY A 38 1.35 -13.12 5.63
N ILE A 39 0.63 -12.19 5.00
CA ILE A 39 -0.27 -12.48 3.88
C ILE A 39 0.51 -12.98 2.66
N SER A 40 1.55 -12.27 2.25
CA SER A 40 2.36 -12.59 1.08
C SER A 40 3.12 -13.91 1.26
N MET A 41 3.70 -14.14 2.46
CA MET A 41 4.38 -15.39 2.75
C MET A 41 3.41 -16.58 2.78
N GLY A 42 2.23 -16.42 3.40
CA GLY A 42 1.19 -17.45 3.41
C GLY A 42 0.75 -17.81 1.99
N PHE A 43 0.44 -16.80 1.17
CA PHE A 43 0.06 -16.99 -0.22
C PHE A 43 1.12 -17.76 -1.03
N VAL A 44 2.39 -17.40 -0.90
CA VAL A 44 3.48 -18.07 -1.63
C VAL A 44 3.66 -19.51 -1.14
N SER A 45 3.52 -19.76 0.15
CA SER A 45 3.51 -21.13 0.69
C SER A 45 2.36 -21.95 0.13
N ASP A 46 1.14 -21.41 0.07
CA ASP A 46 -0.02 -22.10 -0.49
C ASP A 46 0.20 -22.44 -1.98
N VAL A 47 0.74 -21.50 -2.76
CA VAL A 47 1.07 -21.73 -4.18
C VAL A 47 2.13 -22.82 -4.34
N ILE A 48 3.17 -22.82 -3.51
CA ILE A 48 4.20 -23.87 -3.53
C ILE A 48 3.58 -25.25 -3.27
N VAL A 49 2.68 -25.36 -2.29
CA VAL A 49 1.97 -26.62 -2.00
C VAL A 49 1.12 -27.05 -3.18
N MET A 50 0.32 -26.14 -3.75
CA MET A 50 -0.54 -26.45 -4.92
C MET A 50 0.28 -26.94 -6.12
N VAL A 51 1.40 -26.29 -6.42
CA VAL A 51 2.29 -26.71 -7.53
C VAL A 51 2.92 -28.08 -7.25
N HIS A 52 3.36 -28.31 -6.01
CA HIS A 52 3.96 -29.59 -5.63
C HIS A 52 2.95 -30.76 -5.71
N GLU A 53 1.73 -30.55 -5.23
CA GLU A 53 0.63 -31.53 -5.31
C GLU A 53 0.23 -31.82 -6.75
N PHE A 54 0.15 -30.77 -7.58
CA PHE A 54 -0.14 -30.92 -9.01
C PHE A 54 0.91 -31.79 -9.71
N ILE A 55 2.20 -31.48 -9.53
CA ILE A 55 3.30 -32.23 -10.17
C ILE A 55 3.30 -33.68 -9.70
N SER A 56 3.15 -33.91 -8.39
CA SER A 56 3.10 -35.24 -7.81
C SER A 56 1.94 -36.06 -8.38
N SER A 57 0.75 -35.46 -8.44
CA SER A 57 -0.46 -36.09 -8.99
C SER A 57 -0.33 -36.37 -10.48
N ALA A 58 0.24 -35.44 -11.25
CA ALA A 58 0.50 -35.62 -12.67
C ALA A 58 1.46 -36.81 -12.92
N LEU A 59 2.54 -36.91 -12.15
CA LEU A 59 3.50 -38.02 -12.25
C LEU A 59 2.87 -39.37 -11.90
N ILE A 60 1.99 -39.41 -10.88
CA ILE A 60 1.22 -40.62 -10.55
C ILE A 60 0.29 -41.01 -11.70
N SER A 61 -0.35 -40.05 -12.37
CA SER A 61 -1.30 -40.33 -13.46
C SER A 61 -0.63 -40.83 -14.74
N ILE A 62 0.58 -40.34 -15.05
CA ILE A 62 1.28 -40.64 -16.32
C ILE A 62 2.17 -41.87 -16.18
N CYS A 63 2.71 -42.15 -14.98
CA CYS A 63 3.66 -43.22 -14.75
C CYS A 63 3.12 -44.26 -13.75
N SER A 64 2.69 -45.41 -14.28
CA SER A 64 2.20 -46.55 -13.51
C SER A 64 3.32 -47.32 -12.81
N ASP A 65 4.54 -47.32 -13.36
CA ASP A 65 5.71 -47.94 -12.73
C ASP A 65 6.23 -47.07 -11.57
N ARG A 66 6.20 -47.65 -10.37
CA ARG A 66 6.63 -46.99 -9.14
C ARG A 66 8.11 -46.60 -9.15
N ASN A 67 8.99 -47.47 -9.64
CA ASN A 67 10.43 -47.24 -9.61
C ASN A 67 10.82 -46.10 -10.55
N VAL A 68 10.20 -46.05 -11.74
CA VAL A 68 10.41 -44.98 -12.72
C VAL A 68 9.88 -43.65 -12.17
N ARG A 69 8.68 -43.66 -11.57
CA ARG A 69 8.10 -42.46 -10.96
C ARG A 69 8.95 -41.91 -9.82
N ASP A 70 9.40 -42.77 -8.91
CA ASP A 70 10.18 -42.35 -7.74
C ASP A 70 11.54 -41.77 -8.18
N ALA A 71 12.16 -42.34 -9.22
CA ALA A 71 13.36 -41.77 -9.84
C ALA A 71 13.10 -40.40 -10.49
N LEU A 72 11.98 -40.22 -11.21
CA LEU A 72 11.60 -38.94 -11.81
C LEU A 72 11.34 -37.86 -10.76
N ILE A 73 10.58 -38.18 -9.70
CA ILE A 73 10.34 -37.27 -8.58
C ILE A 73 11.67 -36.85 -7.95
N SER A 74 12.56 -37.80 -7.69
CA SER A 74 13.87 -37.49 -7.12
C SER A 74 14.68 -36.52 -7.98
N ARG A 75 14.67 -36.69 -9.31
CA ARG A 75 15.40 -35.78 -10.22
C ARG A 75 14.78 -34.38 -10.28
N LEU A 76 13.45 -34.28 -10.22
CA LEU A 76 12.75 -33.00 -10.29
C LEU A 76 12.79 -32.22 -8.96
N THR A 77 12.92 -32.92 -7.84
CA THR A 77 12.83 -32.35 -6.49
C THR A 77 13.88 -31.26 -6.27
N ASP A 78 15.13 -31.47 -6.69
CA ASP A 78 16.20 -30.49 -6.50
C ASP A 78 15.92 -29.18 -7.24
N GLU A 79 15.44 -29.27 -8.48
CA GLU A 79 15.08 -28.11 -9.28
C GLU A 79 13.86 -27.40 -8.70
N LEU A 80 12.82 -28.14 -8.28
CA LEU A 80 11.63 -27.59 -7.65
C LEU A 80 11.96 -26.84 -6.36
N ILE A 81 12.77 -27.43 -5.48
CA ILE A 81 13.22 -26.78 -4.25
C ILE A 81 13.96 -25.49 -4.57
N SER A 82 14.83 -25.48 -5.58
CA SER A 82 15.53 -24.28 -6.03
C SER A 82 14.56 -23.17 -6.46
N GLN A 83 13.54 -23.52 -7.24
CA GLN A 83 12.53 -22.55 -7.70
C GLN A 83 11.66 -22.04 -6.54
N TYR A 84 11.27 -22.89 -5.60
CA TYR A 84 10.52 -22.49 -4.40
C TYR A 84 11.33 -21.54 -3.52
N ARG A 85 12.62 -21.80 -3.33
CA ARG A 85 13.52 -20.90 -2.61
C ARG A 85 13.61 -19.53 -3.29
N LYS A 86 13.71 -19.49 -4.63
CA LYS A 86 13.70 -18.23 -5.37
C LYS A 86 12.38 -17.47 -5.22
N ALA A 87 11.24 -18.15 -5.28
CA ALA A 87 9.93 -17.52 -5.09
C ALA A 87 9.81 -16.88 -3.70
N ILE A 88 10.23 -17.59 -2.65
CA ILE A 88 10.29 -17.07 -1.28
C ILE A 88 11.26 -15.88 -1.19
N SER A 89 12.45 -15.99 -1.79
CA SER A 89 13.46 -14.93 -1.77
C SER A 89 12.95 -13.65 -2.44
N ASN A 90 12.33 -13.78 -3.61
CA ASN A 90 11.76 -12.65 -4.34
C ASN A 90 10.62 -11.99 -3.55
N THR A 91 9.79 -12.79 -2.88
CA THR A 91 8.72 -12.27 -2.04
C THR A 91 9.26 -11.47 -0.87
N LYS A 92 10.31 -11.96 -0.20
CA LYS A 92 11.00 -11.23 0.87
C LYS A 92 11.62 -9.93 0.35
N PHE A 93 12.26 -9.97 -0.81
CA PHE A 93 12.84 -8.79 -1.45
C PHE A 93 11.77 -7.72 -1.73
N LEU A 94 10.62 -8.11 -2.30
CA LEU A 94 9.52 -7.17 -2.55
C LEU A 94 8.96 -6.59 -1.25
N LEU A 95 8.80 -7.41 -0.21
CA LEU A 95 8.36 -6.95 1.10
C LEU A 95 9.36 -5.96 1.72
N GLU A 96 10.65 -6.19 1.55
CA GLU A 96 11.70 -5.28 2.02
C GLU A 96 11.67 -3.95 1.27
N VAL A 97 11.62 -3.97 -0.07
CA VAL A 97 11.52 -2.77 -0.90
C VAL A 97 10.28 -1.94 -0.59
N GLU A 98 9.12 -2.58 -0.41
CA GLU A 98 7.85 -1.87 -0.13
C GLU A 98 7.72 -1.41 1.33
N SER A 99 8.49 -2.00 2.25
CA SER A 99 8.48 -1.60 3.68
C SER A 99 9.59 -0.62 4.05
N SER A 100 10.66 -0.57 3.26
CA SER A 100 11.76 0.39 3.40
C SER A 100 11.41 1.72 2.72
N ASP A 101 11.93 2.82 3.27
CA ASP A 101 11.82 4.17 2.70
C ASP A 101 10.43 4.85 2.64
N THR A 102 10.45 6.09 2.15
CA THR A 102 9.27 6.92 1.95
C THR A 102 8.57 6.43 0.67
N PRO A 103 7.30 5.97 0.76
CA PRO A 103 6.60 5.48 -0.41
C PRO A 103 6.49 6.57 -1.48
N VAL A 104 6.97 6.26 -2.67
CA VAL A 104 6.89 7.12 -3.86
C VAL A 104 5.84 6.53 -4.78
N THR A 105 5.00 7.39 -5.36
CA THR A 105 4.06 6.97 -6.40
C THR A 105 4.31 7.75 -7.67
N LEU A 106 4.48 7.03 -8.78
CA LEU A 106 4.50 7.60 -10.13
C LEU A 106 3.09 7.70 -10.73
N ASN A 107 2.06 7.34 -9.97
CA ASN A 107 0.68 7.41 -10.43
C ASN A 107 0.21 8.87 -10.47
N HIS A 108 0.18 9.47 -11.67
CA HIS A 108 -0.27 10.84 -11.88
C HIS A 108 -1.71 11.08 -11.39
N TYR A 109 -2.59 10.07 -11.46
CA TYR A 109 -3.95 10.17 -10.92
C TYR A 109 -3.99 10.41 -9.41
N PHE A 110 -2.99 9.93 -8.66
CA PHE A 110 -2.92 10.17 -7.22
C PHE A 110 -2.82 11.66 -6.92
N ASN A 111 -1.89 12.35 -7.59
CA ASN A 111 -1.69 13.78 -7.43
C ASN A 111 -2.91 14.59 -7.91
N ASP A 112 -3.49 14.22 -9.06
CA ASP A 112 -4.68 14.88 -9.58
C ASP A 112 -5.88 14.77 -8.64
N ASN A 113 -6.14 13.56 -8.12
CA ASN A 113 -7.24 13.32 -7.20
C ASN A 113 -7.01 13.98 -5.84
N LEU A 114 -5.76 13.99 -5.37
CA LEU A 114 -5.38 14.70 -4.14
C LEU A 114 -5.61 16.20 -4.29
N GLN A 115 -5.21 16.80 -5.41
CA GLN A 115 -5.46 18.22 -5.69
C GLN A 115 -6.95 18.52 -5.82
N LYS A 116 -7.73 17.69 -6.53
CA LYS A 116 -9.19 17.85 -6.65
C LYS A 116 -9.88 17.80 -5.28
N SER A 117 -9.52 16.82 -4.44
CA SER A 117 -10.05 16.69 -3.09
C SER A 117 -9.74 17.93 -2.23
N ARG A 118 -8.50 18.42 -2.27
CA ARG A 118 -8.09 19.66 -1.58
C ARG A 118 -8.88 20.87 -2.05
N ARG A 119 -9.02 21.06 -3.36
CA ARG A 119 -9.82 22.14 -3.95
C ARG A 119 -11.28 22.06 -3.53
N GLY A 120 -11.84 20.86 -3.48
CA GLY A 120 -13.20 20.61 -2.98
C GLY A 120 -13.37 21.05 -1.53
N ASN A 121 -12.47 20.64 -0.64
CA ASN A 121 -12.51 21.00 0.78
C ASN A 121 -12.32 22.49 1.01
N ALA A 122 -11.36 23.13 0.31
CA ALA A 122 -11.16 24.57 0.38
C ALA A 122 -12.39 25.33 -0.12
N SER A 123 -12.97 24.91 -1.25
CA SER A 123 -14.19 25.53 -1.79
C SER A 123 -15.39 25.37 -0.87
N ALA A 124 -15.54 24.23 -0.20
CA ALA A 124 -16.60 23.98 0.77
C ALA A 124 -16.47 24.88 2.00
N ASN A 125 -15.25 24.99 2.57
CA ASN A 125 -14.98 25.90 3.68
C ASN A 125 -15.21 27.36 3.29
N ILE A 126 -14.76 27.77 2.10
CA ILE A 126 -15.02 29.12 1.57
C ILE A 126 -16.52 29.37 1.50
N LYS A 127 -17.31 28.46 0.92
CA LYS A 127 -18.78 28.61 0.84
C LYS A 127 -19.45 28.71 2.19
N ASN A 128 -18.98 27.98 3.20
CA ASN A 128 -19.53 28.04 4.56
C ASN A 128 -19.30 29.39 5.24
N HIS A 129 -18.21 30.08 4.92
CA HIS A 129 -17.88 31.40 5.47
C HIS A 129 -18.21 32.57 4.53
N ALA A 130 -18.80 32.25 3.38
CA ALA A 130 -19.16 33.23 2.37
C ALA A 130 -20.58 33.76 2.61
N PHE A 131 -20.75 35.06 2.48
CA PHE A 131 -22.03 35.74 2.55
C PHE A 131 -22.20 36.70 1.37
N ASN A 132 -23.44 37.00 1.00
CA ASN A 132 -23.72 37.93 -0.10
C ASN A 132 -23.76 39.36 0.45
N ASN A 133 -22.88 40.24 -0.02
CA ASN A 133 -22.79 41.64 0.41
C ASN A 133 -23.55 42.62 -0.51
N GLY A 134 -24.31 42.13 -1.49
CA GLY A 134 -25.20 42.90 -2.37
C GLY A 134 -24.50 43.84 -3.38
N SER A 135 -23.35 44.40 -3.03
CA SER A 135 -22.55 45.34 -3.81
C SER A 135 -21.40 44.67 -4.58
N HIS A 136 -20.87 43.57 -4.03
CA HIS A 136 -19.69 42.86 -4.58
C HIS A 136 -19.95 41.36 -4.77
N GLY A 137 -21.19 40.91 -4.65
CA GLY A 137 -21.56 39.50 -4.71
C GLY A 137 -21.17 38.70 -3.47
N ILE A 138 -20.73 37.45 -3.67
CA ILE A 138 -20.33 36.52 -2.61
C ILE A 138 -18.95 36.91 -2.07
N VAL A 139 -18.86 37.29 -0.80
CA VAL A 139 -17.63 37.74 -0.13
C VAL A 139 -17.39 36.94 1.16
N ILE A 140 -16.14 36.85 1.59
CA ILE A 140 -15.72 36.13 2.81
C ILE A 140 -15.16 37.15 3.80
N ARG A 141 -15.53 37.06 5.08
CA ARG A 141 -14.99 37.94 6.12
C ARG A 141 -13.62 37.41 6.56
N LEU A 142 -12.55 38.16 6.29
CA LEU A 142 -11.22 37.90 6.84
C LEU A 142 -11.14 38.43 8.28
N ALA A 143 -11.95 37.92 9.21
CA ALA A 143 -11.80 38.24 10.63
C ALA A 143 -10.95 37.15 11.28
N GLY A 144 -9.66 37.43 11.47
CA GLY A 144 -8.72 36.52 12.12
C GLY A 144 -7.26 36.58 11.64
N CYS A 145 -6.86 37.54 10.80
CA CYS A 145 -5.44 37.90 10.66
C CYS A 145 -5.14 39.03 11.65
N ASP A 146 -4.94 38.69 12.92
CA ASP A 146 -4.07 39.53 13.75
C ASP A 146 -2.66 39.38 13.18
N ALA A 147 -2.30 40.31 12.31
CA ALA A 147 -0.92 40.56 11.93
C ALA A 147 -0.22 41.20 13.14
N THR A 148 0.14 40.38 14.12
CA THR A 148 1.21 40.73 15.06
C THR A 148 2.53 40.32 14.41
N TRP A 149 3.25 41.33 13.90
CA TRP A 149 4.65 41.22 13.49
C TRP A 149 5.54 40.80 14.66
#